data_AF-A0A7Z8QM09-F1
#
_entry.id   AF-A0A7Z8QM09-F1
#
_cell.length_a   1.000
_cell.length_b   1.000
_cell.length_c   1.000
_cell.angle_alpha   90.00
_cell.angle_beta   90.00
_cell.angle_gamma   90.00
#
_symmetry.space_group_name_H-M   'P 1'
#
loop_
_entity.id
_entity.type
_entity.pdbx_description
1 polymer ?
#
loop_
_entity_poly.entity_id
_entity_poly.type
_entity_poly.pdbx_seq_one_letter_code
_entity_poly.pdbx_strand_id
1 'polypeptide(L)'
;MAFVMVLSWSRKIFLRFYLNQQMANFLRGHEAAFECWQGLPKVLLYDNLKSAVLERQGDSIRFNPQLLEFASYYHYEPRPVAVYRG
;
A
#
# COMPACT_ATOMS: atom_id res chain seq x y z
N MET A 1 13.36 -7.70 -2.24
CA MET A 1 11.90 -7.41 -2.31
C MET A 1 11.64 -6.40 -3.41
N ALA A 2 10.60 -6.59 -4.22
CA ALA A 2 10.12 -5.57 -5.14
C ALA A 2 8.91 -4.85 -4.52
N PHE A 3 8.97 -3.53 -4.40
CA PHE A 3 7.80 -2.71 -4.16
C PHE A 3 7.20 -2.32 -5.52
N VAL A 4 5.91 -2.60 -5.71
CA VAL A 4 5.19 -2.28 -6.93
C VAL A 4 3.93 -1.50 -6.57
N MET A 5 3.71 -0.37 -7.23
CA MET A 5 2.46 0.37 -7.19
C MET A 5 1.99 0.62 -8.61
N VAL A 6 0.69 0.43 -8.87
CA VAL A 6 0.10 0.61 -10.18
C VAL A 6 -1.10 1.54 -10.08
N LEU A 7 -1.11 2.62 -10.87
CA LEU A 7 -2.28 3.50 -10.96
C LEU A 7 -3.43 2.76 -11.66
N SER A 8 -4.58 2.64 -11.01
CA SER A 8 -5.68 1.80 -11.48
C SER A 8 -6.22 2.20 -12.86
N TRP A 9 -6.26 3.50 -13.16
CA TRP A 9 -6.76 4.03 -14.43
C TRP A 9 -5.74 3.89 -15.57
N SER A 10 -4.59 4.55 -15.45
CA SER A 10 -3.59 4.63 -16.53
C SER A 10 -2.68 3.41 -16.62
N ARG A 11 -2.71 2.53 -15.61
CA ARG A 11 -1.80 1.39 -15.46
C ARG A 11 -0.32 1.76 -15.38
N LYS A 12 0.00 3.04 -15.11
CA LYS A 12 1.39 3.46 -14.89
C LYS A 12 1.97 2.71 -13.69
N ILE A 13 3.13 2.09 -13.89
CA ILE A 13 3.82 1.27 -12.89
C ILE A 13 4.93 2.08 -12.25
N PHE A 14 5.03 2.02 -10.93
CA PHE A 14 6.24 2.34 -10.18
C PHE A 14 6.79 1.04 -9.59
N LEU A 15 8.08 0.78 -9.82
CA LEU A 15 8.79 -0.39 -9.33
C LEU A 15 10.10 0.04 -8.66
N ARG A 16 10.36 -0.45 -7.46
CA ARG A 16 11.64 -0.27 -6.77
C ARG A 16 12.05 -1.51 -5.99
N PHE A 17 13.32 -1.88 -6.07
CA PHE A 17 13.87 -3.00 -5.30
C PHE A 17 14.46 -2.53 -3.97
N TYR A 18 14.21 -3.31 -2.92
CA TYR A 18 14.75 -3.15 -1.57
C TYR A 18 15.40 -4.45 -1.09
N LEU A 19 16.37 -4.34 -0.18
CA LEU A 19 17.13 -5.48 0.35
C LEU A 19 16.25 -6.43 1.19
N ASN A 20 15.17 -5.95 1.81
CA ASN A 20 14.28 -6.76 2.64
C ASN A 20 12.81 -6.29 2.56
N GLN A 21 11.91 -7.04 3.19
CA GLN A 21 10.46 -6.81 3.21
C GLN A 21 9.95 -6.04 4.45
N GLN A 22 10.82 -5.33 5.17
CA GLN A 22 10.44 -4.62 6.39
C GLN A 22 9.46 -3.47 6.11
N MET A 23 8.61 -3.15 7.08
CA MET A 23 7.61 -2.09 7.00
C MET A 23 8.20 -0.74 6.57
N ALA A 24 9.40 -0.40 7.07
CA ALA A 24 10.08 0.85 6.70
C ALA A 24 10.38 0.95 5.19
N ASN A 25 10.71 -0.16 4.52
CA ASN A 25 10.93 -0.17 3.08
C ASN A 25 9.62 -0.16 2.30
N PHE A 26 8.55 -0.72 2.87
CA PHE A 26 7.21 -0.64 2.29
C PHE A 26 6.70 0.81 2.28
N LEU A 27 6.84 1.55 3.38
CA LEU A 27 6.48 2.97 3.45
C LEU A 27 7.34 3.83 2.53
N ARG A 28 8.67 3.65 2.53
CA ARG A 28 9.57 4.34 1.57
C ARG A 28 9.20 4.09 0.10
N GLY A 29 8.66 2.92 -0.22
CA GLY A 29 8.12 2.60 -1.54
C GLY A 29 6.99 3.53 -1.97
N HIS A 30 6.09 3.86 -1.04
CA HIS A 30 4.98 4.79 -1.28
C HIS A 30 5.47 6.21 -1.53
N GLU A 31 6.33 6.72 -0.64
CA GLU A 31 6.88 8.07 -0.75
C GLU A 31 7.58 8.28 -2.09
N ALA A 32 8.45 7.32 -2.46
CA ALA A 32 9.16 7.38 -3.73
C ALA A 32 8.23 7.29 -4.96
N ALA A 33 7.10 6.57 -4.85
CA ALA A 33 6.09 6.54 -5.91
C ALA A 33 5.36 7.89 -6.03
N PHE A 34 4.97 8.48 -4.89
CA PHE A 34 4.30 9.78 -4.85
C PHE A 34 5.18 10.89 -5.41
N GLU A 35 6.46 10.91 -5.02
CA GLU A 35 7.46 11.83 -5.58
C GLU A 35 7.66 11.63 -7.08
N CYS A 36 7.76 10.38 -7.55
CA CYS A 36 7.94 10.07 -8.97
C CYS A 36 6.77 10.57 -9.82
N TRP A 37 5.55 10.54 -9.28
CA TRP A 37 4.36 11.01 -9.98
C TRP A 37 4.01 12.46 -9.68
N GLN A 38 4.72 13.11 -8.75
CA GLN A 38 4.38 14.44 -8.23
C GLN A 38 2.91 14.52 -7.83
N GLY A 39 2.41 13.47 -7.17
CA GLY A 39 0.99 13.33 -6.90
C GLY A 39 0.66 12.13 -6.02
N LEU A 40 -0.52 12.18 -5.41
CA LEU A 40 -0.97 11.23 -4.42
C LEU A 40 -2.37 10.69 -4.77
N PRO A 41 -2.56 9.36 -4.85
CA PRO A 41 -3.89 8.79 -5.03
C PRO A 41 -4.75 8.98 -3.78
N LYS A 42 -6.04 9.29 -3.96
CA LYS A 42 -7.00 9.41 -2.84
C LYS A 42 -7.29 8.09 -2.13
N VAL A 43 -7.18 6.97 -2.86
CA VAL A 43 -7.43 5.62 -2.35
C VAL A 43 -6.27 4.74 -2.80
N LEU A 44 -5.69 4.00 -1.87
CA LEU A 44 -4.68 2.98 -2.15
C LEU A 44 -5.24 1.60 -1.81
N LEU A 45 -5.15 0.68 -2.78
CA LEU A 45 -5.60 -0.69 -2.64
C LEU A 45 -4.44 -1.57 -2.18
N TYR A 46 -4.64 -2.28 -1.08
CA TYR A 46 -3.68 -3.22 -0.52
C TYR A 46 -4.16 -4.65 -0.69
N ASP A 47 -3.28 -5.53 -1.16
CA ASP A 47 -3.48 -6.97 -1.00
C ASP A 47 -3.35 -7.38 0.48
N ASN A 48 -3.55 -8.66 0.79
CA ASN A 48 -3.49 -9.16 2.18
C ASN A 48 -2.04 -9.31 2.72
N LEU A 49 -1.08 -8.51 2.21
CA LEU A 49 0.29 -8.48 2.71
C LEU A 49 0.36 -8.08 4.19
N LYS A 50 1.17 -8.80 4.98
CA LYS A 50 1.29 -8.59 6.44
C LYS A 50 1.73 -7.17 6.84
N SER A 51 2.49 -6.48 5.98
CA SER A 51 2.89 -5.09 6.22
C SER A 51 1.72 -4.10 6.17
N ALA A 52 0.63 -4.44 5.48
CA ALA A 52 -0.59 -3.64 5.45
C ALA A 52 -1.66 -4.21 6.38
N VAL A 53 -1.90 -5.52 6.35
CA VAL A 53 -2.99 -6.19 7.08
C VAL A 53 -2.41 -7.10 8.16
N LEU A 54 -2.70 -6.81 9.43
CA LEU A 54 -2.27 -7.65 10.56
C LEU A 54 -3.22 -8.83 10.78
N GLU A 55 -4.52 -8.59 10.69
CA GLU A 55 -5.56 -9.61 10.86
C GLU A 55 -6.72 -9.34 9.91
N ARG A 56 -7.34 -10.43 9.43
CA ARG A 56 -8.57 -10.39 8.66
C ARG A 56 -9.54 -11.44 9.18
N GLN A 57 -10.73 -11.02 9.58
CA GLN A 57 -11.86 -11.89 9.95
C GLN A 57 -13.08 -11.48 9.11
N GLY A 58 -13.33 -12.20 8.02
CA GLY A 58 -14.36 -11.83 7.04
C GLY A 58 -14.09 -10.45 6.43
N ASP A 59 -15.02 -9.53 6.66
CA ASP A 59 -14.94 -8.12 6.24
C ASP A 59 -14.22 -7.22 7.26
N SER A 60 -13.97 -7.71 8.48
CA SER A 60 -13.21 -6.98 9.49
C SER A 60 -11.72 -7.11 9.23
N ILE A 61 -11.04 -5.98 9.08
CA ILE A 61 -9.64 -5.89 8.70
C ILE A 61 -8.92 -4.98 9.68
N ARG A 62 -7.92 -5.54 10.36
CA ARG A 62 -7.02 -4.76 11.21
C ARG A 62 -5.79 -4.39 10.41
N PHE A 63 -5.74 -3.15 9.96
CA PHE A 63 -4.55 -2.60 9.33
C PHE A 63 -3.39 -2.46 10.33
N ASN A 64 -2.17 -2.46 9.81
CA ASN A 64 -0.99 -2.11 10.57
C ASN A 64 -1.09 -0.65 11.04
N PRO A 65 -0.95 -0.36 12.35
CA PRO A 65 -1.00 1.02 12.86
C PRO A 65 -0.04 1.98 12.16
N GLN A 66 1.16 1.51 11.79
CA GLN A 66 2.14 2.33 11.05
C GLN A 66 1.63 2.71 9.65
N LEU A 67 0.84 1.83 9.02
CA LEU A 67 0.20 2.15 7.74
C LEU A 67 -0.91 3.18 7.94
N LEU A 68 -1.71 3.07 9.01
CA LEU A 68 -2.78 4.01 9.30
C LEU A 68 -2.25 5.41 9.63
N GLU A 69 -1.17 5.50 10.40
CA GLU A 69 -0.48 6.76 10.69
C GLU A 69 0.05 7.41 9.40
N PHE A 70 0.70 6.61 8.55
CA PHE A 70 1.20 7.08 7.26
C PHE A 70 0.06 7.53 6.34
N ALA A 71 -1.05 6.79 6.28
CA ALA A 71 -2.22 7.16 5.50
C ALA A 71 -2.88 8.45 6.00
N SER A 72 -2.93 8.64 7.33
CA SER A 72 -3.41 9.87 7.96
C SER A 72 -2.52 11.07 7.59
N TYR A 73 -1.20 10.93 7.67
CA TYR A 73 -0.24 11.97 7.32
C TYR A 73 -0.35 12.40 5.86
N TYR A 74 -0.49 11.44 4.95
CA TYR A 74 -0.60 11.70 3.51
C TYR A 74 -2.04 11.92 3.02
N HIS A 75 -3.04 11.82 3.89
CA HIS A 75 -4.45 12.01 3.61
C HIS A 75 -5.02 11.12 2.47
N TYR A 76 -4.68 9.84 2.45
CA TYR A 76 -5.32 8.85 1.57
C TYR A 76 -6.12 7.81 2.36
N GLU A 77 -7.09 7.18 1.71
CA GLU A 77 -7.85 6.05 2.24
C GLU A 77 -7.10 4.73 1.94
N PRO A 78 -6.61 3.98 2.94
CA PRO A 78 -6.13 2.63 2.75
C PRO A 78 -7.33 1.69 2.66
N ARG A 79 -7.46 0.99 1.53
CA ARG A 79 -8.55 0.04 1.31
C ARG A 79 -8.02 -1.35 1.00
N PRO A 80 -8.56 -2.40 1.60
CA PRO A 80 -8.15 -3.76 1.28
C PRO A 80 -8.86 -4.21 0.00
N VAL A 81 -8.17 -5.01 -0.81
CA VAL A 81 -8.84 -5.70 -1.92
C VAL A 81 -9.76 -6.81 -1.38
N ALA A 82 -10.79 -7.14 -2.16
CA ALA A 82 -11.66 -8.27 -1.87
C ALA A 82 -10.86 -9.58 -1.82
N VAL A 83 -11.28 -10.53 -0.98
CA VAL A 83 -10.74 -11.89 -1.02
C VAL A 83 -11.02 -12.47 -2.40
N TYR A 84 -10.01 -13.13 -2.99
CA TYR A 84 -10.17 -13.84 -4.24
C TYR A 84 -11.29 -14.89 -4.10
N ARG A 85 -12.35 -14.75 -4.90
CA ARG A 85 -13.47 -15.70 -4.99
C ARG A 85 -13.21 -16.65 -6.16
N GLY A 86 -12.27 -17.56 -5.97
CA GLY A 86 -12.03 -18.68 -6.88
C GLY A 86 -13.00 -19.81 -6.63
#